data_AF-A0A7C5YAC4-F1
#
_entry.id   AF-A0A7C5YAC4-F1
#
_cell.length_a   1.000
_cell.length_b   1.000
_cell.length_c   1.000
_cell.angle_alpha   90.00
_cell.angle_beta   90.00
_cell.angle_gamma   90.00
#
_symmetry.space_group_name_H-M   'P 1'
#
loop_
_entity.id
_entity.type
_entity.pdbx_description
1 polymer ?
#
loop_
_entity_poly.entity_id
_entity_poly.type
_entity_poly.pdbx_seq_one_letter_code
_entity_poly.pdbx_strand_id
1 'polypeptide(L)'
;MEELELAMTRLGLPYPLAFGFSAVFRFIPTMVGDGLTILAAQQARGVNLAGGNIFSRLRNSAAIIVPLFITTMRRFGDLPIAIESRGFVPMAKRSYYLTIKMKTIDYIVVFVLAFLAALSIYLRLNGYGVVFPDVI
;
A
#
# COMPACT_ATOMS: atom_id res chain seq x y z
N MET A 1 -3.30 -8.84 -2.29
CA MET A 1 -2.43 -8.67 -1.10
C MET A 1 -1.44 -9.82 -0.96
N GLU A 2 -1.88 -11.07 -1.02
CA GLU A 2 -0.95 -12.23 -1.00
C GLU A 2 0.02 -12.24 -2.18
N GLU A 3 -0.43 -11.81 -3.37
CA GLU A 3 0.45 -11.60 -4.52
C GLU A 3 1.54 -10.54 -4.27
N LEU A 4 1.19 -9.47 -3.55
CA LEU A 4 2.12 -8.40 -3.18
C LEU A 4 3.17 -8.92 -2.20
N GLU A 5 2.75 -9.67 -1.18
CA GLU A 5 3.65 -10.31 -0.22
C GLU A 5 4.63 -11.26 -0.92
N LEU A 6 4.14 -12.06 -1.86
CA LEU A 6 4.98 -12.98 -2.64
C LEU A 6 5.93 -12.23 -3.58
N ALA A 7 5.46 -11.17 -4.24
CA ALA A 7 6.30 -10.32 -5.07
C ALA A 7 7.42 -9.66 -4.25
N MET A 8 7.10 -9.09 -3.08
CA MET A 8 8.07 -8.44 -2.19
C MET A 8 9.10 -9.43 -1.63
N THR A 9 8.66 -10.63 -1.25
CA THR A 9 9.59 -11.68 -0.80
C THR A 9 10.49 -12.19 -1.93
N ARG A 10 9.99 -12.30 -3.17
CA ARG A 10 10.82 -12.60 -4.34
C ARG A 10 11.77 -11.48 -4.73
N LEU A 11 11.46 -10.23 -4.41
CA LEU A 11 12.36 -9.08 -4.56
C LEU A 11 13.48 -9.04 -3.51
N GLY A 12 13.50 -9.97 -2.56
CA GLY A 12 14.54 -10.09 -1.54
C GLY A 12 14.21 -9.43 -0.19
N LEU A 13 12.98 -8.95 0.00
CA LEU A 13 12.56 -8.42 1.31
C LEU A 13 12.32 -9.56 2.32
N PRO A 14 12.76 -9.41 3.57
CA PRO A 14 12.42 -10.35 4.65
C PRO A 14 10.91 -10.55 4.78
N TYR A 15 10.51 -11.80 4.98
CA TYR A 15 9.09 -12.19 5.10
C TYR A 15 8.29 -11.34 6.10
N PRO A 16 8.78 -11.04 7.32
CA PRO A 16 8.04 -10.20 8.28
C PRO A 16 7.72 -8.80 7.75
N LEU A 17 8.61 -8.20 6.95
CA LEU A 17 8.39 -6.89 6.35
C LEU A 17 7.33 -6.97 5.25
N ALA A 18 7.48 -7.93 4.32
CA ALA A 18 6.50 -8.15 3.25
C ALA A 18 5.09 -8.43 3.80
N PHE A 19 5.02 -9.26 4.87
CA PHE A 19 3.79 -9.53 5.60
C PHE A 19 3.19 -8.26 6.22
N GLY A 20 4.03 -7.44 6.89
CA GLY A 20 3.60 -6.17 7.47
C GLY A 20 2.98 -5.22 6.44
N PHE A 21 3.64 -5.05 5.28
CA PHE A 21 3.10 -4.24 4.18
C PHE A 21 1.77 -4.79 3.65
N SER A 22 1.71 -6.09 3.36
CA SER A 22 0.48 -6.77 2.92
C SER A 22 -0.68 -6.57 3.93
N ALA A 23 -0.38 -6.66 5.22
CA ALA A 23 -1.33 -6.43 6.29
C ALA A 23 -1.83 -4.98 6.34
N VAL A 24 -0.96 -3.98 6.18
CA VAL A 24 -1.35 -2.57 6.10
C VAL A 24 -2.36 -2.34 4.98
N PHE A 25 -2.09 -2.84 3.77
CA PHE A 25 -3.03 -2.69 2.66
C PHE A 25 -4.36 -3.41 2.90
N ARG A 26 -4.36 -4.54 3.62
CA ARG A 26 -5.60 -5.21 4.05
C ARG A 26 -6.35 -4.42 5.13
N PHE A 27 -5.65 -3.65 5.97
CA PHE A 27 -6.26 -2.82 7.02
C PHE A 27 -6.88 -1.53 6.50
N ILE A 28 -6.35 -0.93 5.43
CA ILE A 28 -6.86 0.36 4.89
C ILE A 28 -8.38 0.31 4.63
N PRO A 29 -8.93 -0.67 3.88
CA PRO A 29 -10.38 -0.73 3.65
C PRO A 29 -11.19 -0.81 4.94
N THR A 30 -10.68 -1.54 5.93
CA THR A 30 -11.36 -1.69 7.22
C THR A 30 -11.30 -0.38 8.02
N MET A 31 -10.16 0.30 8.02
CA MET A 31 -9.99 1.59 8.70
C MET A 31 -10.91 2.67 8.09
N VAL A 32 -11.10 2.65 6.76
CA VAL A 32 -12.04 3.53 6.09
C VAL A 32 -13.47 3.22 6.52
N GLY A 33 -13.87 1.94 6.60
CA GLY A 33 -15.18 1.53 7.11
C GLY A 33 -15.43 1.95 8.56
N ASP A 34 -14.43 1.77 9.44
CA ASP A 34 -14.47 2.21 10.84
C ASP A 34 -14.63 3.74 10.91
N GLY A 35 -13.87 4.48 10.07
CA GLY A 35 -13.94 5.93 9.96
C GLY A 35 -15.31 6.44 9.51
N LEU A 36 -15.92 5.81 8.49
CA LEU A 36 -17.27 6.14 8.03
C LEU A 36 -18.34 5.87 9.09
N THR A 37 -18.18 4.78 9.85
CA THR A 37 -19.08 4.44 10.95
C THR A 37 -19.00 5.47 12.08
N ILE A 38 -17.78 5.86 12.45
CA ILE A 38 -17.53 6.91 13.46
C ILE A 38 -18.08 8.25 12.96
N LEU A 39 -17.85 8.59 11.68
CA LEU A 39 -18.38 9.79 11.05
C LEU A 39 -19.91 9.86 11.17
N ALA A 40 -20.62 8.80 10.78
CA ALA A 40 -22.07 8.71 10.89
C ALA A 40 -22.56 8.82 12.35
N ALA A 41 -21.85 8.20 13.29
CA ALA A 41 -22.18 8.29 14.72
C ALA A 41 -22.00 9.72 15.27
N GLN A 42 -20.95 10.44 14.86
CA GLN A 42 -20.76 11.84 15.27
C GLN A 42 -21.79 12.77 14.63
N GLN A 43 -22.19 12.51 13.39
CA GLN A 43 -23.28 13.24 12.74
C GLN A 43 -24.62 13.03 13.47
N ALA A 44 -24.93 11.79 13.87
CA ALA A 44 -26.12 11.49 14.67
C ALA A 44 -26.11 12.17 16.05
N ARG A 45 -24.92 12.41 16.63
CA ARG A 45 -24.73 13.18 17.87
C ARG A 45 -24.77 14.70 17.66
N GLY A 46 -25.03 15.17 16.43
CA GLY A 46 -25.16 16.59 16.10
C GLY A 46 -23.83 17.33 15.98
N VAL A 47 -22.69 16.62 15.85
CA VAL A 47 -21.38 17.27 15.67
C VAL A 47 -21.31 17.88 14.28
N ASN A 48 -21.27 19.21 14.19
CA ASN A 48 -21.13 19.91 12.93
C ASN A 48 -19.67 19.90 12.45
N LEU A 49 -19.34 18.95 11.59
CA LEU A 49 -17.98 18.76 11.07
C LEU A 49 -17.60 19.75 9.96
N ALA A 50 -18.59 20.35 9.30
CA ALA A 50 -18.38 21.24 8.15
C ALA A 50 -18.45 22.73 8.51
N GLY A 51 -19.13 23.11 9.58
CA GLY A 51 -19.36 24.50 9.99
C GLY A 51 -18.30 25.08 10.93
N GLY A 52 -18.21 26.41 10.97
CA GLY A 52 -17.40 27.19 11.92
C GLY A 52 -16.02 27.63 11.42
N ASN A 53 -15.28 28.31 12.30
CA ASN A 53 -13.88 28.71 12.08
C ASN A 53 -12.94 27.51 11.97
N ILE A 54 -11.73 27.74 11.44
CA ILE A 54 -10.67 26.73 11.28
C ILE A 54 -10.38 25.98 12.59
N PHE A 55 -10.34 26.70 13.72
CA PHE A 55 -10.13 26.11 15.05
C PHE A 55 -11.28 25.20 15.50
N SER A 56 -12.54 25.59 15.25
CA SER A 56 -13.70 24.72 15.55
C SER A 56 -13.73 23.48 14.66
N ARG A 57 -13.34 23.60 13.39
CA ARG A 57 -13.21 22.45 12.48
C ARG A 57 -12.15 21.47 12.97
N LEU A 58 -10.99 21.96 13.38
CA LEU A 58 -9.92 21.12 13.97
C LEU A 58 -10.39 20.37 15.22
N ARG A 59 -11.09 21.06 16.12
CA ARG A 59 -11.67 20.45 17.32
C ARG A 59 -12.73 19.40 16.98
N ASN A 60 -13.58 19.67 16.00
CA ASN A 60 -14.64 18.74 15.58
C ASN A 60 -14.06 17.52 14.87
N SER A 61 -12.97 17.67 14.10
CA SER A 61 -12.23 16.56 13.50
C SER A 61 -11.62 15.62 14.54
N ALA A 62 -11.20 16.15 15.70
CA ALA A 62 -10.68 15.31 16.79
C ALA A 62 -11.73 14.31 17.30
N ALA A 63 -13.02 14.61 17.19
CA ALA A 63 -14.11 13.70 17.58
C ALA A 63 -14.19 12.43 16.70
N ILE A 64 -13.58 12.44 15.52
CA ILE A 64 -13.46 11.27 14.63
C ILE A 64 -12.08 10.62 14.78
N ILE A 65 -11.03 11.45 14.76
CA ILE A 65 -9.65 10.98 14.78
C ILE A 65 -9.34 10.20 16.06
N VAL A 66 -9.77 10.70 17.23
CA VAL A 66 -9.45 10.05 18.52
C VAL A 66 -10.09 8.66 18.62
N PRO A 67 -11.40 8.46 18.37
CA PRO A 67 -11.98 7.13 18.37
C PRO A 67 -11.37 6.19 17.34
N LEU A 68 -11.09 6.68 16.12
CA LEU A 68 -10.47 5.88 15.07
C LEU A 68 -9.06 5.43 15.48
N PHE A 69 -8.29 6.32 16.11
CA PHE A 69 -6.95 6.01 16.61
C PHE A 69 -6.99 4.95 17.71
N ILE A 70 -7.88 5.10 18.70
CA ILE A 70 -8.00 4.14 19.82
C ILE A 70 -8.41 2.75 19.32
N THR A 71 -9.41 2.69 18.42
CA THR A 71 -9.87 1.42 17.83
C THR A 71 -8.78 0.75 17.01
N THR A 72 -8.02 1.53 16.24
CA THR A 72 -6.88 1.04 15.46
C THR A 72 -5.75 0.54 16.36
N MET A 73 -5.40 1.27 17.43
CA MET A 73 -4.38 0.86 18.41
C MET A 73 -4.74 -0.45 19.10
N ARG A 74 -6.00 -0.61 19.52
CA ARG A 74 -6.48 -1.89 20.10
C ARG A 74 -6.28 -3.03 19.11
N ARG A 75 -6.70 -2.84 17.86
CA ARG A 75 -6.56 -3.86 16.80
C ARG A 75 -5.09 -4.23 16.55
N PHE A 76 -4.17 -3.26 16.58
CA PHE A 76 -2.74 -3.54 16.48
C PHE A 76 -2.18 -4.30 17.69
N GLY A 77 -2.74 -4.11 18.89
CA GLY A 77 -2.37 -4.90 20.06
C GLY A 77 -2.86 -6.35 19.99
N ASP A 78 -4.07 -6.57 19.48
CA ASP A 78 -4.67 -7.91 19.38
C ASP A 78 -4.07 -8.75 18.24
N LEU A 79 -3.58 -8.09 17.18
CA LEU A 79 -3.12 -8.76 15.96
C LEU A 79 -1.91 -9.69 16.18
N PRO A 80 -0.82 -9.31 16.88
CA PRO A 80 0.29 -10.21 17.18
C PRO A 80 -0.14 -11.44 17.95
N ILE A 81 -1.01 -11.27 18.96
CA ILE A 81 -1.54 -12.37 19.79
C ILE A 81 -2.34 -13.35 18.93
N ALA A 82 -3.19 -12.83 18.03
CA ALA A 82 -3.97 -13.65 17.12
C ALA A 82 -3.10 -14.39 16.09
N ILE A 83 -1.98 -13.81 15.68
CA ILE A 83 -1.06 -14.40 14.72
C ILE A 83 -0.16 -15.45 15.39
N GLU A 84 0.34 -15.18 16.59
CA GLU A 84 1.16 -16.10 17.40
C GLU A 84 0.36 -17.35 17.80
N SER A 85 -0.90 -17.18 18.21
CA SER A 85 -1.79 -18.31 18.53
C SER A 85 -2.05 -19.26 17.35
N ARG A 86 -1.83 -18.80 16.11
CA ARG A 86 -1.88 -19.62 14.89
C ARG A 86 -0.53 -20.25 14.52
N GLY A 87 0.48 -20.15 15.38
CA GLY A 87 1.80 -20.74 15.16
C GLY A 87 2.69 -19.91 14.20
N PHE A 88 2.46 -18.61 14.09
CA PHE A 88 3.29 -17.77 13.23
C PHE A 88 4.69 -17.59 13.82
N VAL A 89 5.70 -18.13 13.14
CA VAL A 89 7.12 -17.93 13.46
C VAL A 89 7.73 -16.99 12.41
N PRO A 90 8.33 -15.84 12.79
CA PRO A 90 8.80 -14.82 11.85
C PRO A 90 9.91 -15.27 10.88
N MET A 91 10.81 -16.15 11.33
CA MET A 91 12.01 -16.58 10.60
C MET A 91 11.94 -18.05 10.14
N ALA A 92 10.81 -18.73 10.32
CA ALA A 92 10.68 -20.11 9.87
C ALA A 92 10.56 -20.19 8.33
N LYS A 93 11.00 -21.31 7.74
CA LYS A 93 10.76 -21.60 6.33
C LYS A 93 9.25 -21.71 6.09
N ARG A 94 8.73 -20.90 5.15
CA ARG A 94 7.30 -20.82 4.80
C ARG A 94 7.03 -21.55 3.48
N SER A 95 5.89 -22.22 3.40
CA SER A 95 5.29 -22.65 2.14
C SER A 95 4.27 -21.62 1.68
N TYR A 96 4.31 -21.25 0.40
CA TYR A 96 3.33 -20.31 -0.18
C TYR A 96 2.18 -21.08 -0.82
N TYR A 97 0.94 -20.72 -0.47
CA TYR A 97 -0.26 -21.29 -1.09
C TYR A 97 -0.43 -20.79 -2.53
N LEU A 98 -0.19 -19.50 -2.76
CA LEU A 98 -0.25 -18.89 -4.07
C LEU A 98 1.08 -19.06 -4.80
N THR A 99 1.05 -19.48 -6.06
CA THR A 99 2.24 -19.50 -6.92
C THR A 99 2.07 -18.49 -8.06
N ILE A 100 2.85 -17.41 -8.04
CA ILE A 100 2.89 -16.47 -9.17
C ILE A 100 3.77 -17.09 -10.26
N LYS A 101 3.16 -17.43 -11.41
CA LYS A 101 3.84 -17.90 -12.62
C LYS A 101 3.67 -16.84 -13.72
N MET A 102 4.76 -16.47 -14.38
CA MET A 102 4.72 -15.61 -15.55
C MET A 102 3.98 -16.32 -16.67
N LYS A 103 2.99 -15.64 -17.26
CA LYS A 103 2.28 -16.11 -18.45
C LYS A 103 3.11 -15.78 -19.70
N THR A 104 2.83 -16.45 -20.81
CA THR A 104 3.47 -16.17 -22.11
C THR A 104 3.29 -14.71 -22.55
N ILE A 105 2.15 -14.10 -22.22
CA ILE A 105 1.90 -12.67 -22.47
C ILE A 105 2.89 -11.79 -21.70
N ASP A 106 3.22 -12.12 -20.45
CA ASP A 106 4.15 -11.34 -19.64
C ASP A 106 5.54 -11.32 -20.28
N TYR A 107 5.99 -12.44 -20.86
CA TYR A 107 7.24 -12.52 -21.61
C TYR A 107 7.23 -11.67 -22.88
N ILE A 108 6.12 -11.67 -23.63
CA ILE A 108 5.97 -10.84 -24.83
C ILE A 108 6.03 -9.36 -24.47
N VAL A 109 5.32 -8.94 -23.41
CA VAL A 109 5.33 -7.55 -22.94
C VAL A 109 6.71 -7.11 -22.49
N VAL A 110 7.42 -7.94 -21.72
CA VAL A 110 8.80 -7.66 -21.30
C VAL A 110 9.72 -7.52 -22.50
N PHE A 111 9.59 -8.39 -23.51
CA PHE A 111 10.38 -8.32 -24.73
C PHE A 111 10.13 -7.03 -25.51
N VAL A 112 8.85 -6.66 -25.72
CA VAL A 112 8.48 -5.42 -26.43
C VAL A 112 9.00 -4.18 -25.69
N LEU A 113 8.85 -4.13 -24.36
CA LEU A 113 9.37 -3.02 -23.56
C LEU A 113 10.89 -2.92 -23.62
N ALA A 114 11.60 -4.05 -23.54
CA ALA A 114 13.05 -4.08 -23.67
C ALA A 114 13.51 -3.64 -25.06
N PHE A 115 12.79 -4.06 -26.11
CA PHE A 115 13.06 -3.63 -27.49
C PHE A 115 12.84 -2.12 -27.68
N LEU A 116 11.73 -1.58 -27.20
CA LEU A 116 11.45 -0.14 -27.27
C LEU A 116 12.48 0.68 -26.48
N ALA A 117 12.87 0.21 -25.29
CA ALA A 117 13.92 0.85 -24.50
C ALA A 117 15.27 0.82 -25.23
N ALA A 118 15.66 -0.32 -25.80
CA ALA A 118 16.89 -0.44 -26.59
C ALA A 118 16.87 0.44 -27.84
N LEU A 119 15.74 0.49 -28.55
CA LEU A 119 15.54 1.37 -29.71
C LEU A 119 15.64 2.84 -29.30
N SER A 120 15.03 3.23 -28.18
CA SER A 120 15.12 4.60 -27.64
C SER A 120 16.57 4.98 -27.31
N ILE A 121 17.31 4.09 -26.66
CA ILE A 121 18.74 4.29 -26.35
C ILE A 121 19.55 4.36 -27.64
N TYR A 122 19.29 3.49 -28.61
CA TYR A 122 19.98 3.48 -29.90
C TYR A 122 19.74 4.78 -30.68
N LEU A 123 18.50 5.25 -30.78
CA LEU A 123 18.16 6.51 -31.43
C LEU A 123 18.79 7.71 -30.72
N ARG A 124 18.87 7.67 -29.37
CA ARG A 124 19.56 8.69 -28.58
C ARG A 124 21.07 8.70 -28.85
N LEU A 125 21.71 7.55 -28.97
CA LEU A 125 23.14 7.44 -29.30
C LEU A 125 23.46 7.86 -30.74
N ASN A 126 22.53 7.64 -31.67
CA ASN A 126 22.63 8.11 -33.07
C ASN A 126 22.26 9.60 -33.25
N GLY A 127 22.06 10.35 -32.16
CA GLY A 127 21.88 11.80 -32.21
C GLY A 127 20.47 12.29 -32.55
N TYR A 128 19.47 11.43 -32.70
CA TYR A 128 18.07 11.84 -32.95
C TYR A 128 17.33 12.37 -31.70
N GLY A 129 18.08 12.74 -30.66
CA GLY A 129 17.56 13.21 -29.37
C GLY A 129 18.42 14.29 -28.69
N VAL A 130 19.37 14.92 -29.41
CA VAL A 130 19.97 16.19 -28.96
C VAL A 130 19.01 17.31 -29.36
N VAL A 131 18.21 17.77 -28.41
CA VAL A 131 17.30 18.91 -28.65
C VAL A 131 18.06 20.24 -28.83
N PHE A 132 19.36 20.32 -28.53
CA PHE A 132 20.26 21.41 -28.96
C PHE A 132 21.74 20.97 -29.02
N PRO A 133 22.43 21.22 -30.15
CA PRO A 133 23.86 21.54 -30.09
C PRO A 133 24.26 22.69 -31.03
N ASP A 134 23.48 23.77 -31.12
CA ASP A 134 23.89 25.00 -31.84
C ASP A 134 23.51 26.27 -31.05
N VAL A 135 24.09 26.46 -29.85
CA VAL A 135 24.33 27.81 -29.29
C VAL A 135 25.63 27.80 -28.47
N ILE A 136 26.76 27.91 -29.17
CA ILE A 136 27.92 28.80 -29.00
C ILE A 136 29.05 28.22 -29.86
#